data_AF-A0A0C2MWY4-F1
#
_entry.id   AF-A0A0C2MWY4-F1
#
_cell.length_a   1.000
_cell.length_b   1.000
_cell.length_c   1.000
_cell.angle_alpha   90.00
_cell.angle_beta   90.00
_cell.angle_gamma   90.00
#
_symmetry.space_group_name_H-M   'P 1'
#
loop_
_entity.id
_entity.type
_entity.pdbx_description
1 polymer ?
#
loop_
_entity_poly.entity_id
_entity_poly.type
_entity_poly.pdbx_seq_one_letter_code
_entity_poly.pdbx_strand_id
1 'polypeptide(L)'
;MAQQLSALNLDYEFIDAIDGTKLSNEEILHNTKPVSYAVTCGEIGCSLSHIKVYKKIEAENIPIALILEDDALLSHATVSALREIEELNLKKPTVILLTEDPKYIGNPLYNTHLKNHKIYKVLEGACSHGYILNNSAARKMADFLYPVWMVADKWQLLNEYSICNVEAVVPPDRGTKKIHVGGNKKTPFLCS
;
A
#
# COMPACT_ATOMS: atom_id res chain seq x y z
N MET A 1 5.74 0.82 15.74
CA MET A 1 5.04 -0.12 14.85
C MET A 1 4.80 -1.53 15.43
N ALA A 2 5.84 -2.34 15.71
CA ALA A 2 5.70 -3.75 16.14
C ALA A 2 4.70 -4.01 17.29
N GLN A 3 4.67 -3.12 18.29
CA GLN A 3 3.72 -3.21 19.41
C GLN A 3 2.26 -3.07 18.96
N GLN A 4 1.97 -2.17 18.01
CA GLN A 4 0.61 -1.98 17.46
C GLN A 4 0.15 -3.25 16.73
N LEU A 5 1.01 -3.78 15.84
CA LEU A 5 0.73 -5.00 15.06
C LEU A 5 0.48 -6.21 15.96
N SER A 6 1.35 -6.40 16.97
CA SER A 6 1.22 -7.49 17.93
C SER A 6 -0.05 -7.36 18.77
N ALA A 7 -0.41 -6.15 19.21
CA ALA A 7 -1.65 -5.90 19.96
C ALA A 7 -2.91 -6.15 19.11
N LEU A 8 -2.81 -5.97 17.79
CA LEU A 8 -3.87 -6.22 16.82
C LEU A 8 -3.88 -7.66 16.27
N ASN A 9 -2.95 -8.53 16.73
CA ASN A 9 -2.79 -9.91 16.28
C ASN A 9 -2.61 -10.05 14.75
N LEU A 10 -1.89 -9.09 14.17
CA LEU A 10 -1.47 -9.11 12.78
C LEU A 10 -0.10 -9.80 12.69
N ASP A 11 0.03 -10.82 11.82
CA ASP A 11 1.37 -11.36 11.54
C ASP A 11 2.13 -10.36 10.65
N TYR A 12 3.42 -10.16 10.82
CA TYR A 12 4.13 -9.16 10.02
C TYR A 12 5.54 -9.55 9.68
N GLU A 13 6.04 -8.98 8.60
CA GLU A 13 7.44 -8.98 8.22
C GLU A 13 7.91 -7.53 8.07
N PHE A 14 9.10 -7.22 8.58
CA PHE A 14 9.78 -5.97 8.32
C PHE A 14 10.63 -6.12 7.06
N ILE A 15 10.42 -5.25 6.08
CA ILE A 15 11.22 -5.17 4.87
C ILE A 15 12.05 -3.90 4.94
N ASP A 16 13.37 -4.07 5.02
CA ASP A 16 14.31 -2.94 5.01
C ASP A 16 14.15 -2.12 3.74
N ALA A 17 13.90 -0.83 3.90
CA ALA A 17 13.87 0.17 2.85
C ALA A 17 15.27 0.36 2.26
N ILE A 18 15.27 0.74 1.00
CA ILE A 18 16.46 1.12 0.25
C ILE A 18 16.70 2.60 0.53
N ASP A 19 17.72 2.88 1.32
CA ASP A 19 18.21 4.23 1.55
C ASP A 19 18.87 4.76 0.28
N GLY A 20 18.12 5.55 -0.48
CA GLY A 20 18.59 6.09 -1.74
C GLY A 20 19.83 6.98 -1.62
N THR A 21 20.11 7.55 -0.44
CA THR A 21 21.33 8.36 -0.22
C THR A 21 22.60 7.52 -0.16
N LYS A 22 22.46 6.20 0.02
CA LYS A 22 23.57 5.23 0.02
C LYS A 22 23.82 4.59 -1.34
N LEU A 23 22.96 4.85 -2.34
CA LEU A 23 23.15 4.32 -3.69
C LEU A 23 24.28 5.07 -4.41
N SER A 24 25.17 4.31 -5.04
CA SER A 24 26.16 4.85 -5.96
C SER A 24 25.51 5.35 -7.26
N ASN A 25 26.23 6.18 -8.01
CA ASN A 25 25.75 6.66 -9.32
C ASN A 25 25.50 5.51 -10.32
N GLU A 26 26.30 4.43 -10.26
CA GLU A 26 26.10 3.25 -11.09
C GLU A 26 24.80 2.51 -10.73
N GLU A 27 24.53 2.34 -9.42
CA GLU A 27 23.29 1.74 -8.95
C GLU A 27 22.08 2.61 -9.31
N ILE A 28 22.17 3.93 -9.20
CA ILE A 28 21.11 4.85 -9.62
C ILE A 28 20.84 4.68 -11.11
N LEU A 29 21.87 4.68 -11.96
CA LEU A 29 21.72 4.55 -13.40
C LEU A 29 21.17 3.18 -13.81
N HIS A 30 21.56 2.11 -13.11
CA HIS A 30 21.05 0.77 -13.34
C HIS A 30 19.57 0.62 -12.99
N ASN A 31 19.15 1.27 -11.91
CA ASN A 31 17.82 1.10 -11.34
C ASN A 31 16.80 2.15 -11.81
N THR A 32 17.20 3.14 -12.61
CA THR A 32 16.33 4.21 -13.10
C THR A 32 16.26 4.22 -14.63
N LYS A 33 15.15 4.74 -15.17
CA LYS A 33 15.08 5.05 -16.60
C LYS A 33 15.84 6.35 -16.89
N PRO A 34 16.40 6.53 -18.11
CA PRO A 34 17.06 7.77 -18.51
C PRO A 34 16.19 9.02 -18.34
N VAL A 35 14.87 8.87 -18.52
CA VAL A 35 13.87 9.90 -18.22
C VAL A 35 13.07 9.41 -17.02
N SER A 36 13.28 10.05 -15.87
CA SER A 36 12.62 9.72 -14.60
C SER A 36 12.02 10.97 -13.96
N TYR A 37 10.79 10.85 -13.49
CA TYR A 37 10.10 11.82 -12.65
C TYR A 37 10.34 11.59 -11.15
N ALA A 38 11.03 10.51 -10.77
CA ALA A 38 11.67 10.40 -9.46
C ALA A 38 13.07 11.02 -9.60
N VAL A 39 13.30 12.16 -8.93
CA VAL A 39 14.44 13.04 -9.21
C VAL A 39 15.47 12.97 -8.09
N THR A 40 15.01 12.86 -6.84
CA THR A 40 15.90 12.80 -5.68
C THR A 40 16.33 11.38 -5.36
N CYS A 41 17.48 11.24 -4.70
CA CYS A 41 17.92 9.95 -4.16
C CYS A 41 16.85 9.33 -3.24
N GLY A 42 16.21 10.14 -2.39
CA GLY A 42 15.14 9.69 -1.51
C GLY A 42 13.93 9.13 -2.26
N GLU A 43 13.48 9.81 -3.31
CA GLU A 43 12.38 9.32 -4.18
C GLU A 43 12.72 8.01 -4.88
N ILE A 44 13.96 7.87 -5.37
CA ILE A 44 14.43 6.63 -6.00
C ILE A 44 14.46 5.49 -4.98
N GLY A 45 15.00 5.73 -3.78
CA GLY A 45 15.04 4.76 -2.69
C GLY A 45 13.64 4.32 -2.25
N CYS A 46 12.72 5.28 -2.09
CA CYS A 46 11.31 5.01 -1.79
C CYS A 46 10.66 4.12 -2.87
N SER A 47 10.79 4.48 -4.15
CA SER A 47 10.27 3.68 -5.25
C SER A 47 10.85 2.27 -5.30
N LEU A 48 12.17 2.12 -5.12
CA LEU A 48 12.81 0.81 -5.10
C LEU A 48 12.34 -0.04 -3.91
N SER A 49 12.08 0.59 -2.77
CA SER A 49 11.53 -0.09 -1.58
C SER A 49 10.14 -0.64 -1.87
N HIS A 50 9.24 0.15 -2.45
CA HIS A 50 7.93 -0.34 -2.89
C HIS A 50 8.03 -1.47 -3.92
N ILE A 51 8.87 -1.31 -4.94
CA ILE A 51 9.09 -2.34 -5.97
C ILE A 51 9.61 -3.64 -5.35
N LYS A 52 10.52 -3.56 -4.36
CA LYS A 52 11.03 -4.72 -3.61
C LYS A 52 9.89 -5.46 -2.91
N VAL A 53 9.00 -4.75 -2.22
CA VAL A 53 7.82 -5.34 -1.56
C VAL A 53 6.90 -5.99 -2.60
N TYR A 54 6.61 -5.31 -3.71
CA TYR A 54 5.73 -5.84 -4.75
C TYR A 54 6.28 -7.12 -5.40
N LYS A 55 7.58 -7.16 -5.71
CA LYS A 55 8.25 -8.36 -6.25
C LYS A 55 8.22 -9.52 -5.26
N LYS A 56 8.33 -9.26 -3.95
CA LYS A 56 8.19 -10.29 -2.91
C LYS A 56 6.76 -10.83 -2.85
N ILE A 57 5.76 -9.94 -2.83
CA ILE A 57 4.33 -10.32 -2.86
C ILE A 57 4.05 -11.26 -4.05
N GLU A 58 4.57 -10.92 -5.22
CA GLU A 58 4.48 -11.77 -6.40
C GLU A 58 5.20 -13.12 -6.21
N ALA A 59 6.48 -13.09 -5.85
CA ALA A 59 7.31 -14.30 -5.74
C ALA A 59 6.77 -15.32 -4.72
N GLU A 60 6.20 -14.84 -3.61
CA GLU A 60 5.63 -15.67 -2.55
C GLU A 60 4.14 -15.99 -2.76
N ASN A 61 3.54 -15.54 -3.87
CA ASN A 61 2.12 -15.70 -4.18
C ASN A 61 1.18 -15.22 -3.07
N ILE A 62 1.56 -14.12 -2.40
CA ILE A 62 0.76 -13.52 -1.33
C ILE A 62 -0.51 -12.93 -1.96
N PRO A 63 -1.73 -13.43 -1.64
CA PRO A 63 -2.95 -13.03 -2.36
C PRO A 63 -3.30 -11.55 -2.18
N ILE A 64 -3.04 -11.03 -0.99
CA ILE A 64 -3.34 -9.67 -0.56
C ILE A 64 -2.39 -9.29 0.57
N ALA A 65 -1.94 -8.04 0.56
CA ALA A 65 -1.04 -7.51 1.57
C ALA A 65 -1.51 -6.12 1.98
N LEU A 66 -1.41 -5.83 3.28
CA LEU A 66 -1.43 -4.47 3.82
C LEU A 66 0.03 -4.03 3.92
N ILE A 67 0.37 -2.94 3.23
CA ILE A 67 1.66 -2.24 3.31
C ILE A 67 1.46 -0.98 4.16
N LEU A 68 2.41 -0.74 5.06
CA LEU A 68 2.37 0.37 6.01
C LEU A 68 3.73 1.06 6.04
N GLU A 69 3.71 2.38 6.23
CA GLU A 69 4.89 3.19 6.59
C GLU A 69 5.16 3.08 8.11
N ASP A 70 6.34 3.51 8.55
CA ASP A 70 6.82 3.34 9.92
C ASP A 70 6.05 4.18 10.96
N ASP A 71 5.53 5.34 10.52
CA ASP A 71 4.74 6.29 11.29
C ASP A 71 3.22 6.00 11.28
N ALA A 72 2.79 4.93 10.61
CA ALA A 72 1.39 4.59 10.50
C ALA A 72 0.74 4.28 11.87
N LEU A 73 -0.49 4.79 12.05
CA LEU A 73 -1.31 4.53 13.21
C LEU A 73 -2.40 3.51 12.87
N LEU A 74 -2.39 2.39 13.58
CA LEU A 74 -3.32 1.29 13.34
C LEU A 74 -4.43 1.26 14.38
N SER A 75 -5.61 0.82 13.95
CA SER A 75 -6.74 0.58 14.84
C SER A 75 -7.45 -0.74 14.51
N HIS A 76 -8.44 -1.09 15.34
CA HIS A 76 -9.34 -2.21 15.04
C HIS A 76 -10.13 -2.01 13.75
N ALA A 77 -10.39 -0.76 13.34
CA ALA A 77 -11.01 -0.48 12.07
C ALA A 77 -10.08 -0.83 10.90
N THR A 78 -8.76 -0.61 11.01
CA THR A 78 -7.77 -1.06 10.03
C THR A 78 -7.85 -2.58 9.84
N VAL A 79 -7.89 -3.34 10.93
CA VAL A 79 -7.98 -4.81 10.90
C VAL A 79 -9.31 -5.27 10.30
N SER A 80 -10.40 -4.60 10.65
CA SER A 80 -11.74 -4.91 10.12
C SER A 80 -11.80 -4.63 8.61
N ALA A 81 -11.22 -3.50 8.16
CA ALA A 81 -11.09 -3.16 6.75
C ALA A 81 -10.30 -4.23 5.99
N LEU A 82 -9.14 -4.65 6.50
CA LEU A 82 -8.35 -5.70 5.87
C LEU A 82 -9.17 -6.99 5.71
N ARG A 83 -9.82 -7.47 6.78
CA ARG A 83 -10.61 -8.72 6.74
C ARG A 83 -11.77 -8.66 5.74
N GLU A 84 -12.50 -7.55 5.71
CA GLU A 84 -13.60 -7.42 4.76
C GLU A 84 -13.11 -7.31 3.31
N ILE A 85 -11.99 -6.62 3.08
CA ILE A 85 -11.38 -6.55 1.75
C ILE A 85 -10.90 -7.93 1.29
N GLU A 86 -10.36 -8.76 2.20
CA GLU A 86 -10.03 -10.15 1.90
C GLU A 86 -11.26 -10.94 1.43
N GLU A 87 -12.41 -10.75 2.08
CA GLU A 87 -13.68 -11.41 1.74
C GLU A 87 -14.23 -10.97 0.37
N LEU A 88 -13.91 -9.75 -0.11
CA LEU A 88 -14.30 -9.28 -1.45
C LEU A 88 -13.65 -10.11 -2.57
N ASN A 89 -12.57 -10.85 -2.29
CA ASN A 89 -11.90 -11.74 -3.24
C ASN A 89 -11.56 -11.04 -4.57
N LEU A 90 -10.99 -9.84 -4.47
CA LEU A 90 -10.70 -8.95 -5.60
C LEU A 90 -9.87 -9.66 -6.67
N LYS A 91 -10.43 -9.82 -7.88
CA LYS A 91 -9.77 -10.49 -9.00
C LYS A 91 -8.99 -9.57 -9.93
N LYS A 92 -9.35 -8.28 -9.94
CA LYS A 92 -8.67 -7.27 -10.76
C LYS A 92 -7.52 -6.65 -9.96
N PRO A 93 -6.45 -6.19 -10.62
CA PRO A 93 -5.41 -5.38 -9.98
C PRO A 93 -6.06 -4.19 -9.25
N THR A 94 -6.01 -4.20 -7.93
CA THR A 94 -6.62 -3.16 -7.09
C THR A 94 -5.70 -2.79 -5.94
N VAL A 95 -5.58 -1.49 -5.71
CA VAL A 95 -5.01 -0.87 -4.52
C VAL A 95 -6.14 -0.16 -3.79
N ILE A 96 -6.23 -0.37 -2.48
CA ILE A 96 -7.18 0.30 -1.59
C ILE A 96 -6.38 1.12 -0.59
N LEU A 97 -6.47 2.43 -0.72
CA LEU A 97 -5.79 3.39 0.14
C LEU A 97 -6.49 3.45 1.50
N LEU A 98 -5.66 3.50 2.55
CA LEU A 98 -6.08 3.84 3.91
C LEU A 98 -5.71 5.29 4.25
N THR A 99 -5.41 6.10 3.21
CA THR A 99 -4.93 7.48 3.33
C THR A 99 -5.99 8.43 3.88
N GLU A 100 -5.52 9.54 4.44
CA GLU A 100 -6.38 10.64 4.89
C GLU A 100 -6.94 11.43 3.70
N ASP A 101 -8.21 11.81 3.79
CA ASP A 101 -8.91 12.72 2.88
C ASP A 101 -8.74 12.45 1.36
N PRO A 102 -8.95 11.21 0.86
CA PRO A 102 -8.97 10.96 -0.59
C PRO A 102 -10.10 11.77 -1.24
N LYS A 103 -9.87 12.34 -2.41
CA LYS A 103 -10.97 12.82 -3.27
C LYS A 103 -11.55 11.62 -3.99
N TYR A 104 -12.83 11.34 -3.74
CA TYR A 104 -13.54 10.18 -4.28
C TYR A 104 -14.81 10.60 -5.01
N ILE A 105 -15.33 9.71 -5.85
CA ILE A 105 -16.54 9.96 -6.64
C ILE A 105 -17.50 8.77 -6.61
N GLY A 106 -18.78 9.09 -6.74
CA GLY A 106 -19.84 8.12 -7.00
C GLY A 106 -20.37 7.43 -5.75
N ASN A 107 -20.97 6.27 -5.98
CA ASN A 107 -21.53 5.43 -4.92
C ASN A 107 -20.47 4.44 -4.40
N PRO A 108 -20.67 3.89 -3.19
CA PRO A 108 -19.86 2.79 -2.69
C PRO A 108 -19.71 1.67 -3.72
N LEU A 109 -18.48 1.20 -3.93
CA LEU A 109 -18.17 0.17 -4.92
C LEU A 109 -18.63 -1.23 -4.50
N TYR A 110 -18.60 -1.49 -3.19
CA TYR A 110 -18.93 -2.80 -2.62
C TYR A 110 -19.95 -2.65 -1.50
N ASN A 111 -20.76 -3.69 -1.32
CA ASN A 111 -21.61 -3.83 -0.15
C ASN A 111 -20.79 -4.48 0.97
N THR A 112 -20.04 -3.66 1.70
CA THR A 112 -19.20 -4.10 2.82
C THR A 112 -19.97 -4.07 4.14
N HIS A 113 -19.59 -4.91 5.09
CA HIS A 113 -20.06 -4.87 6.48
C HIS A 113 -19.30 -3.85 7.35
N LEU A 114 -18.41 -3.07 6.73
CA LEU A 114 -17.65 -2.00 7.36
C LEU A 114 -18.64 -1.02 7.96
N LYS A 115 -18.88 -1.14 9.27
CA LYS A 115 -19.98 -0.43 9.95
C LYS A 115 -20.07 1.04 9.55
N ASN A 116 -18.93 1.71 9.63
CA ASN A 116 -18.82 3.15 9.44
C ASN A 116 -17.97 3.52 8.22
N HIS A 117 -17.44 2.54 7.49
CA HIS A 117 -16.57 2.81 6.34
C HIS A 117 -17.19 2.22 5.08
N LYS A 118 -16.89 2.83 3.94
CA LYS A 118 -17.28 2.33 2.63
C LYS A 118 -16.13 2.52 1.68
N ILE A 119 -16.06 1.69 0.65
CA ILE A 119 -14.99 1.75 -0.33
C ILE A 119 -15.49 2.51 -1.55
N TYR A 120 -14.72 3.50 -1.98
CA TYR A 120 -15.04 4.35 -3.12
C TYR A 120 -13.92 4.36 -4.14
N LYS A 121 -14.27 4.70 -5.38
CA LYS A 121 -13.29 5.00 -6.43
C LYS A 121 -12.60 6.33 -6.14
N VAL A 122 -11.27 6.35 -6.20
CA VAL A 122 -10.46 7.55 -5.97
C VAL A 122 -10.28 8.32 -7.28
N LEU A 123 -10.40 9.65 -7.19
CA LEU A 123 -10.00 10.61 -8.23
C LEU A 123 -8.58 11.11 -7.98
N GLU A 124 -8.31 11.53 -6.74
CA GLU A 124 -7.01 12.01 -6.30
C GLU A 124 -6.76 11.52 -4.87
N GLY A 125 -5.54 11.09 -4.60
CA GLY A 125 -5.05 10.73 -3.28
C GLY A 125 -3.55 10.93 -3.25
N ALA A 126 -3.04 11.44 -2.14
CA ALA A 126 -1.62 11.62 -1.88
C ALA A 126 -1.27 11.00 -0.53
N CYS A 127 -0.02 10.57 -0.39
CA CYS A 127 0.52 9.89 0.78
C CYS A 127 -0.17 8.55 1.07
N SER A 128 0.56 7.59 1.63
CA SER A 128 -0.07 6.41 2.18
C SER A 128 0.66 5.97 3.43
N HIS A 129 0.22 6.47 4.58
CA HIS A 129 0.56 5.83 5.86
C HIS A 129 0.26 4.31 5.80
N GLY A 130 -0.73 3.91 5.01
CA GLY A 130 -0.90 2.52 4.59
C GLY A 130 -1.83 2.32 3.40
N TYR A 131 -1.70 1.18 2.74
CA TYR A 131 -2.60 0.74 1.69
C TYR A 131 -2.62 -0.78 1.58
N ILE A 132 -3.72 -1.30 1.05
CA ILE A 132 -3.91 -2.72 0.79
C ILE A 132 -3.82 -2.93 -0.72
N LEU A 133 -3.14 -3.97 -1.17
CA LEU A 133 -3.14 -4.36 -2.57
C LEU A 133 -3.19 -5.87 -2.73
N ASN A 134 -3.81 -6.32 -3.82
CA ASN A 134 -3.79 -7.74 -4.16
C ASN A 134 -2.55 -8.11 -5.01
N ASN A 135 -2.26 -9.41 -5.07
CA ASN A 135 -1.11 -9.94 -5.81
C ASN A 135 -1.04 -9.42 -7.25
N SER A 136 -2.18 -9.36 -7.93
CA SER A 136 -2.25 -8.92 -9.33
C SER A 136 -1.90 -7.44 -9.50
N ALA A 137 -2.17 -6.58 -8.51
CA ALA A 137 -1.70 -5.21 -8.47
C ALA A 137 -0.20 -5.15 -8.22
N ALA A 138 0.31 -5.88 -7.23
CA ALA A 138 1.73 -5.92 -6.91
C ALA A 138 2.58 -6.25 -8.14
N ARG A 139 2.25 -7.35 -8.85
CA ARG A 139 2.93 -7.72 -10.10
C ARG A 139 2.91 -6.60 -11.14
N LYS A 140 1.72 -6.10 -11.48
CA LYS A 140 1.58 -5.06 -12.52
C LYS A 140 2.32 -3.77 -12.15
N MET A 141 2.27 -3.39 -10.88
CA MET A 141 2.96 -2.19 -10.39
C MET A 141 4.47 -2.39 -10.40
N ALA A 142 4.99 -3.55 -9.98
CA ALA A 142 6.41 -3.86 -10.06
C ALA A 142 6.93 -3.77 -11.50
N ASP A 143 6.22 -4.39 -12.44
CA ASP A 143 6.56 -4.36 -13.88
C ASP A 143 6.52 -2.95 -14.46
N PHE A 144 5.52 -2.16 -14.07
CA PHE A 144 5.33 -0.81 -14.59
C PHE A 144 6.33 0.19 -14.01
N LEU A 145 6.67 0.06 -12.73
CA LEU A 145 7.51 1.00 -12.00
C LEU A 145 9.01 0.69 -12.15
N TYR A 146 9.42 -0.50 -12.57
CA TYR A 146 10.83 -0.88 -12.73
C TYR A 146 11.29 -0.92 -14.20
N PRO A 147 12.46 -0.36 -14.56
CA PRO A 147 13.30 0.52 -13.76
C PRO A 147 12.57 1.80 -13.36
N VAL A 148 12.98 2.39 -12.23
CA VAL A 148 12.32 3.55 -11.62
C VAL A 148 12.26 4.72 -12.60
N TRP A 149 11.05 5.20 -12.85
CA TRP A 149 10.81 6.35 -13.70
C TRP A 149 9.79 7.34 -13.11
N MET A 150 9.20 7.02 -11.96
CA MET A 150 8.36 7.89 -11.15
C MET A 150 8.31 7.38 -9.70
N VAL A 151 7.78 8.20 -8.78
CA VAL A 151 7.51 7.74 -7.41
C VAL A 151 6.39 6.70 -7.38
N ALA A 152 6.54 5.66 -6.57
CA ALA A 152 5.68 4.47 -6.59
C ALA A 152 4.24 4.72 -6.09
N ASP A 153 4.02 5.82 -5.38
CA ASP A 153 2.75 6.24 -4.78
C ASP A 153 2.03 7.35 -5.58
N LYS A 154 2.39 7.56 -6.87
CA LYS A 154 1.58 8.37 -7.80
C LYS A 154 0.29 7.64 -8.19
N TRP A 155 -0.64 7.50 -7.24
CA TRP A 155 -1.88 6.74 -7.41
C TRP A 155 -2.72 7.19 -8.61
N GLN A 156 -2.82 8.49 -8.84
CA GLN A 156 -3.55 9.04 -9.98
C GLN A 156 -3.01 8.50 -11.31
N LEU A 157 -1.69 8.51 -11.51
CA LEU A 157 -1.06 8.00 -12.74
C LEU A 157 -1.26 6.49 -12.86
N LEU A 158 -1.10 5.73 -11.77
CA LEU A 158 -1.34 4.28 -11.79
C LEU A 158 -2.78 3.93 -12.24
N ASN A 159 -3.76 4.74 -11.82
CA ASN A 159 -5.15 4.61 -12.25
C ASN A 159 -5.35 5.05 -13.73
N GLU A 160 -4.79 6.19 -14.13
CA GLU A 160 -4.89 6.73 -15.50
C GLU A 160 -4.27 5.80 -16.55
N TYR A 161 -3.11 5.20 -16.24
CA TYR A 161 -2.45 4.20 -17.07
C TYR A 161 -3.10 2.80 -16.96
N SER A 162 -4.20 2.65 -16.20
CA SER A 162 -4.92 1.38 -16.02
C SER A 162 -4.05 0.23 -15.48
N ILE A 163 -3.06 0.57 -14.65
CA ILE A 163 -2.17 -0.41 -14.01
C ILE A 163 -2.94 -1.16 -12.93
N CYS A 164 -3.64 -0.42 -12.07
CA CYS A 164 -4.53 -0.94 -11.05
C CYS A 164 -5.73 -0.01 -10.83
N ASN A 165 -6.84 -0.56 -10.34
CA ASN A 165 -7.89 0.26 -9.76
C ASN A 165 -7.34 0.91 -8.49
N VAL A 166 -7.64 2.20 -8.31
CA VAL A 166 -7.32 2.92 -7.08
C VAL A 166 -8.62 3.27 -6.37
N GLU A 167 -8.74 2.72 -5.18
CA GLU A 167 -9.92 2.80 -4.33
C GLU A 167 -9.50 3.29 -2.94
N ALA A 168 -10.43 3.72 -2.10
CA ALA A 168 -10.12 4.14 -0.74
C ALA A 168 -11.25 3.81 0.23
N VAL A 169 -10.86 3.54 1.48
CA VAL A 169 -11.78 3.40 2.60
C VAL A 169 -12.16 4.80 3.10
N VAL A 170 -13.46 5.10 3.13
CA VAL A 170 -14.00 6.41 3.52
C VAL A 170 -15.09 6.25 4.59
N PRO A 171 -15.06 7.04 5.69
CA PRO A 171 -14.00 7.97 6.07
C PRO A 171 -12.67 7.25 6.31
N PRO A 172 -11.53 7.95 6.28
CA PRO A 172 -10.25 7.33 6.59
C PRO A 172 -10.21 6.85 8.05
N ASP A 173 -9.55 5.73 8.30
CA ASP A 173 -9.34 5.24 9.65
C ASP A 173 -8.27 6.10 10.34
N ARG A 174 -8.72 7.05 11.16
CA ARG A 174 -7.84 7.83 12.03
C ARG A 174 -7.48 6.95 13.22
N GLY A 175 -6.37 6.22 13.14
CA GLY A 175 -5.87 5.42 14.25
C GLY A 175 -5.87 6.25 15.54
N THR A 176 -6.72 5.91 16.50
CA THR A 176 -6.73 6.55 17.82
C THR A 176 -5.89 5.71 18.79
N LYS A 177 -5.18 6.38 19.72
CA LYS A 177 -4.20 5.81 20.69
C LYS A 177 -4.71 4.71 21.64
N LYS A 178 -5.82 4.03 21.40
CA LYS A 178 -6.38 3.00 22.28
C LYS A 178 -6.63 1.69 21.53
N ILE A 179 -5.70 0.73 21.68
CA ILE A 179 -5.87 -0.65 21.20
C ILE A 179 -6.32 -1.52 22.40
N HIS A 180 -7.48 -2.18 22.28
CA HIS A 180 -7.99 -3.16 23.25
C HIS A 180 -7.88 -4.59 22.69
N VAL A 181 -7.48 -5.57 23.48
CA VAL A 181 -6.95 -6.87 23.02
C VAL A 181 -8.05 -7.86 22.58
N GLY A 182 -7.87 -8.55 21.45
CA GLY A 182 -8.73 -9.66 21.00
C GLY A 182 -8.12 -10.48 19.86
N GLY A 183 -7.96 -11.80 20.07
CA GLY A 183 -7.23 -12.74 19.21
C GLY A 183 -7.91 -13.13 17.89
N ASN A 184 -7.13 -13.15 16.80
CA ASN A 184 -7.03 -14.27 15.83
C ASN A 184 -5.99 -13.91 14.74
N LYS A 185 -5.13 -14.88 14.42
CA LYS A 185 -3.92 -14.79 13.56
C LYS A 185 -4.24 -14.59 12.08
N LYS A 186 -3.47 -13.71 11.38
CA LYS A 186 -3.05 -13.75 9.95
C LYS A 186 -2.34 -12.45 9.50
N THR A 187 -1.58 -12.54 8.39
CA THR A 187 -0.45 -11.70 7.90
C THR A 187 -0.74 -10.40 7.14
N PRO A 188 -0.25 -9.24 7.62
CA PRO A 188 0.27 -8.13 6.80
C PRO A 188 1.81 -8.09 6.59
N PHE A 189 2.30 -7.17 5.74
CA PHE A 189 3.74 -6.95 5.45
C PHE A 189 4.10 -5.47 5.66
N LEU A 190 5.15 -5.16 6.40
CA LEU A 190 5.59 -3.79 6.67
C LEU A 190 6.82 -3.43 5.82
N CYS A 191 6.87 -2.19 5.31
CA CYS A 191 8.10 -1.60 4.79
C CYS A 191 8.60 -0.58 5.81
N SER A 192 9.88 -0.63 6.18
CA SER A 192 10.53 0.34 7.08
C SER A 192 11.82 0.83 6.48
#